data_AF-A0A3B9NAS5-F1
#
_entry.id   AF-A0A3B9NAS5-F1
#
_cell.length_a   1.000
_cell.length_b   1.000
_cell.length_c   1.000
_cell.angle_alpha   90.00
_cell.angle_beta   90.00
_cell.angle_gamma   90.00
#
_symmetry.space_group_name_H-M   'P 1'
#
loop_
_entity.id
_entity.type
_entity.pdbx_description
1 polymer ?
#
loop_
_entity_poly.entity_id
_entity_poly.type
_entity_poly.pdbx_seq_one_letter_code
_entity_poly.pdbx_strand_id
1 'polypeptide(L)'
;MSVNQSKRQEFAIVDIETTGGHAKSSRITEVAIIIHDGNQVLERCETLVNPGKEIPNSIFALTRIDNDMVKDAPLFDQVAEHIYGMRKDRIFVAHNVNFDYSFIRFQLQESGFEWSAIKLCTVRYARKIKPGLLSYSLGRLCDYLDIPIENRHRAGGDADATAILFAYLKVLDTEQVFQDMIKHKALDQRFPPHLNPLEYEQLPNDPGVYYFHDKAGKVIYVGKAVNIKKRVLSHFTGNNIQAQRQHFLKEIHHISYKCCGTELMSLLLECAEIKKFWPKYNRALKRYEPKFGLFSYEDQNGYLHLAIGKTTRGQACIQLFQREYDAIQLLQSFIQHDAINPQFCQFGHASWSTKSIKKTELPDRDLHNTRVERCIEDWLKQQPSYVLIDKGRNSDEKSCIVIENGIFYGMGYMDQYGQYSGFEDIKGQVKRYQSNHYMMELVKMAAERHPAKVHFLTKSKILPDVAAEPTFSYEKLTPNSLFNFY
;
A
#
# COMPACT_ATOMS: atom_id res chain seq x y z
N MET A 1 -12.47 50.34 -35.74
CA MET A 1 -13.37 49.65 -34.79
C MET A 1 -12.76 48.28 -34.54
N SER A 2 -12.48 47.77 -33.35
CA SER A 2 -12.63 48.25 -31.98
C SER A 2 -11.37 47.88 -31.19
N VAL A 3 -11.08 48.67 -30.17
CA VAL A 3 -10.09 48.41 -29.13
C VAL A 3 -10.29 47.01 -28.56
N ASN A 4 -9.22 46.22 -28.50
CA ASN A 4 -9.19 44.90 -27.88
C ASN A 4 -9.35 45.09 -26.36
N GLN A 5 -10.58 44.95 -25.84
CA GLN A 5 -10.82 44.92 -24.41
C GLN A 5 -10.06 43.72 -23.84
N SER A 6 -9.01 43.99 -23.07
CA SER A 6 -8.36 43.01 -22.19
C SER A 6 -9.44 42.21 -21.44
N LYS A 7 -9.62 40.94 -21.80
CA LYS A 7 -10.63 40.09 -21.17
C LYS A 7 -10.29 39.99 -19.68
N ARG A 8 -11.19 40.48 -18.83
CA ARG A 8 -11.01 40.51 -17.37
C ARG A 8 -10.78 39.08 -16.87
N GLN A 9 -9.79 38.87 -16.01
CA GLN A 9 -9.49 37.55 -15.46
C GLN A 9 -10.64 37.08 -14.57
N GLU A 10 -11.25 35.95 -14.94
CA GLU A 10 -12.33 35.32 -14.17
C GLU A 10 -11.83 34.12 -13.38
N PHE A 11 -12.51 33.86 -12.28
CA PHE A 11 -12.28 32.79 -11.32
C PHE A 11 -13.53 31.93 -11.25
N ALA A 12 -13.36 30.61 -11.27
CA ALA A 12 -14.42 29.66 -10.93
C ALA A 12 -14.14 29.14 -9.52
N ILE A 13 -14.86 29.67 -8.54
CA ILE A 13 -14.82 29.19 -7.16
C ILE A 13 -15.76 28.00 -7.07
N VAL A 14 -15.22 26.85 -6.70
CA VAL A 14 -15.93 25.58 -6.75
C VAL A 14 -15.86 24.90 -5.41
N ASP A 15 -16.98 24.32 -5.00
CA ASP A 15 -17.09 23.39 -3.89
C ASP A 15 -17.98 22.20 -4.31
N ILE A 16 -17.72 21.02 -3.77
CA ILE A 16 -18.47 19.80 -4.09
C ILE A 16 -18.72 18.96 -2.85
N GLU A 17 -19.86 18.28 -2.85
CA GLU A 17 -20.12 17.16 -1.95
C GLU A 17 -20.03 15.84 -2.71
N THR A 18 -19.61 14.78 -2.02
CA THR A 18 -19.26 13.51 -2.68
C THR A 18 -19.60 12.29 -1.82
N THR A 19 -19.76 11.13 -2.46
CA THR A 19 -19.99 9.84 -1.78
C THR A 19 -18.74 9.29 -1.05
N GLY A 20 -17.63 10.02 -0.98
CA GLY A 20 -16.36 9.53 -0.41
C GLY A 20 -15.11 10.30 -0.85
N GLY A 21 -13.94 9.94 -0.31
CA GLY A 21 -12.72 10.77 -0.44
C GLY A 21 -11.88 10.60 -1.71
N HIS A 22 -12.28 9.75 -2.66
CA HIS A 22 -11.46 9.40 -3.83
C HIS A 22 -12.25 9.43 -5.15
N ALA A 23 -11.84 10.31 -6.08
CA ALA A 23 -12.53 10.55 -7.35
C ALA A 23 -12.80 9.27 -8.19
N LYS A 24 -11.87 8.31 -8.21
CA LYS A 24 -12.03 7.07 -9.00
C LYS A 24 -13.10 6.12 -8.46
N SER A 25 -13.31 6.08 -7.15
CA SER A 25 -14.24 5.13 -6.49
C SER A 25 -15.49 5.80 -5.91
N SER A 26 -15.55 7.12 -5.95
CA SER A 26 -16.63 7.95 -5.40
C SER A 26 -17.25 8.81 -6.50
N ARG A 27 -18.36 9.47 -6.18
CA ARG A 27 -19.13 10.29 -7.13
C ARG A 27 -19.55 11.60 -6.47
N ILE A 28 -19.71 12.65 -7.27
CA ILE A 28 -20.26 13.95 -6.83
C ILE A 28 -21.76 13.78 -6.54
N THR A 29 -22.22 14.38 -5.44
CA THR A 29 -23.63 14.43 -5.02
C THR A 29 -24.19 15.85 -5.06
N GLU A 30 -23.32 16.87 -4.99
CA GLU A 30 -23.67 18.28 -5.14
C GLU A 30 -22.46 19.03 -5.70
N VAL A 31 -22.70 20.04 -6.53
CA VAL A 31 -21.68 20.93 -7.04
C VAL A 31 -22.18 22.36 -7.01
N ALA A 32 -21.34 23.26 -6.49
CA ALA A 32 -21.54 24.70 -6.55
C ALA A 32 -20.37 25.36 -7.28
N ILE A 33 -20.69 26.28 -8.19
CA ILE A 33 -19.73 27.06 -8.96
C ILE A 33 -20.15 28.53 -8.93
N ILE A 34 -19.24 29.37 -8.44
CA ILE A 34 -19.39 30.82 -8.41
C ILE A 34 -18.35 31.41 -9.35
N ILE A 35 -18.80 32.10 -10.39
CA ILE A 35 -17.93 32.88 -11.27
C ILE A 35 -17.71 34.23 -10.63
N HIS A 36 -16.44 34.61 -10.49
CA HIS A 36 -16.04 35.82 -9.80
C HIS A 36 -14.97 36.55 -10.62
N ASP A 37 -14.98 37.87 -10.62
CA ASP A 37 -14.01 38.69 -11.37
C ASP A 37 -12.82 39.19 -10.53
N GLY A 38 -12.78 38.74 -9.28
CA GLY A 38 -11.81 39.15 -8.26
C GLY A 38 -12.37 40.15 -7.25
N ASN A 39 -13.47 40.82 -7.57
CA ASN A 39 -14.13 41.80 -6.69
C ASN A 39 -15.60 41.45 -6.40
N GLN A 40 -16.32 40.89 -7.38
CA GLN A 40 -17.74 40.55 -7.26
C GLN A 40 -18.09 39.22 -7.96
N VAL A 41 -19.20 38.64 -7.54
CA VAL A 41 -19.84 37.49 -8.19
C VAL A 41 -20.48 37.94 -9.51
N LEU A 42 -20.25 37.17 -10.56
CA LEU A 42 -20.80 37.37 -11.90
C LEU A 42 -21.93 36.38 -12.22
N GLU A 43 -21.75 35.13 -11.82
CA GLU A 43 -22.66 34.03 -12.13
C GLU A 43 -22.57 32.97 -11.03
N ARG A 44 -23.68 32.29 -10.75
CA ARG A 44 -23.74 31.20 -9.76
C ARG A 44 -24.53 30.03 -10.33
N CYS A 45 -23.98 28.83 -10.16
CA CYS A 45 -24.65 27.56 -10.41
C CYS A 45 -24.51 26.69 -9.17
N GLU A 46 -25.61 26.06 -8.76
CA GLU A 46 -25.63 25.04 -7.71
C GLU A 46 -26.62 23.96 -8.13
N THR A 47 -26.20 22.70 -8.06
CA THR A 47 -27.08 21.57 -8.41
C THR A 47 -26.72 20.34 -7.59
N LEU A 48 -27.74 19.62 -7.16
CA LEU A 48 -27.58 18.23 -6.75
C LEU A 48 -27.24 17.38 -7.99
N VAL A 49 -26.55 16.28 -7.75
CA VAL A 49 -26.14 15.33 -8.77
C VAL A 49 -26.46 13.93 -8.30
N ASN A 50 -27.13 13.15 -9.14
CA ASN A 50 -27.33 11.73 -8.88
C ASN A 50 -25.98 10.99 -9.06
N PRO A 51 -25.42 10.41 -7.98
CA PRO A 51 -24.12 9.74 -8.05
C PRO A 51 -24.17 8.37 -8.76
N GLY A 52 -25.36 7.82 -9.03
CA GLY A 52 -25.52 6.47 -9.58
C GLY A 52 -25.04 5.36 -8.62
N LYS A 53 -24.90 5.66 -7.34
CA LYS A 53 -24.49 4.73 -6.27
C LYS A 53 -25.00 5.19 -4.91
N GLU A 54 -25.07 4.28 -3.95
CA GLU A 54 -25.48 4.58 -2.58
C GLU A 54 -24.50 5.54 -1.88
N ILE A 55 -25.06 6.54 -1.17
CA ILE A 55 -24.34 7.44 -0.26
C ILE A 55 -24.19 6.75 1.10
N PRO A 56 -22.96 6.52 1.60
CA PRO A 56 -22.75 5.92 2.92
C PRO A 56 -23.28 6.81 4.06
N ASN A 57 -23.80 6.22 5.14
CA ASN A 57 -24.31 6.94 6.31
C ASN A 57 -23.29 7.92 6.94
N SER A 58 -21.99 7.61 6.88
CA SER A 58 -20.94 8.50 7.37
C SER A 58 -20.81 9.79 6.57
N ILE A 59 -21.14 9.75 5.27
CA ILE A 59 -21.17 10.93 4.40
C ILE A 59 -22.44 11.74 4.63
N PHE A 60 -23.60 11.07 4.72
CA PHE A 60 -24.86 11.73 5.08
C PHE A 60 -24.73 12.51 6.39
N ALA A 61 -24.10 11.92 7.42
CA ALA A 61 -23.88 12.61 8.70
C ALA A 61 -23.04 13.90 8.58
N LEU A 62 -22.24 14.03 7.52
CA LEU A 62 -21.41 15.20 7.26
C LEU A 62 -22.14 16.23 6.39
N THR A 63 -22.70 15.82 5.26
CA THR A 63 -23.23 16.70 4.21
C THR A 63 -24.73 16.94 4.32
N ARG A 64 -25.43 16.08 5.07
CA ARG A 64 -26.90 16.01 5.16
C ARG A 64 -27.59 15.76 3.82
N ILE A 65 -26.87 15.27 2.82
CA ILE A 65 -27.42 14.82 1.53
C ILE A 65 -27.68 13.32 1.63
N ASP A 66 -28.94 12.93 1.56
CA ASP A 66 -29.35 11.52 1.55
C ASP A 66 -29.62 11.00 0.11
N ASN A 67 -29.88 9.70 0.01
CA ASN A 67 -30.17 9.05 -1.27
C ASN A 67 -31.49 9.54 -1.89
N ASP A 68 -32.46 9.99 -1.08
CA ASP A 68 -33.75 10.47 -1.56
C ASP A 68 -33.64 11.85 -2.23
N MET A 69 -32.76 12.72 -1.74
CA MET A 69 -32.49 14.02 -2.34
C MET A 69 -31.87 13.92 -3.75
N VAL A 70 -31.02 12.92 -3.98
CA VAL A 70 -30.23 12.81 -5.21
C VAL A 70 -30.82 11.84 -6.23
N LYS A 71 -31.82 11.03 -5.88
CA LYS A 71 -32.37 10.00 -6.79
C LYS A 71 -32.95 10.59 -8.08
N ASP A 72 -33.62 11.74 -7.97
CA ASP A 72 -34.27 12.43 -9.09
C ASP A 72 -33.42 13.60 -9.62
N ALA A 73 -32.25 13.83 -9.03
CA ALA A 73 -31.28 14.83 -9.50
C ALA A 73 -30.66 14.39 -10.84
N PRO A 74 -30.14 15.33 -11.66
CA PRO A 74 -29.47 14.97 -12.90
C PRO A 74 -28.21 14.14 -12.64
N LEU A 75 -27.91 13.19 -13.52
CA LEU A 75 -26.60 12.53 -13.57
C LEU A 75 -25.53 13.55 -13.92
N PHE A 76 -24.29 13.32 -13.51
CA PHE A 76 -23.19 14.24 -13.82
C PHE A 76 -23.04 14.48 -15.34
N ASP A 77 -23.21 13.44 -16.16
CA ASP A 77 -23.11 13.53 -17.62
C ASP A 77 -24.10 14.56 -18.21
N GLN A 78 -25.30 14.67 -17.62
CA GLN A 78 -26.34 15.60 -18.05
C GLN A 78 -26.01 17.06 -17.73
N VAL A 79 -25.16 17.31 -16.74
CA VAL A 79 -24.70 18.66 -16.36
C VAL A 79 -23.26 18.94 -16.80
N ALA A 80 -22.56 17.95 -17.35
CA ALA A 80 -21.12 18.02 -17.62
C ALA A 80 -20.74 19.18 -18.56
N GLU A 81 -21.50 19.40 -19.63
CA GLU A 81 -21.26 20.47 -20.60
C GLU A 81 -21.39 21.86 -19.96
N HIS A 82 -22.47 22.10 -19.21
CA HIS A 82 -22.68 23.37 -18.52
C HIS A 82 -21.56 23.65 -17.53
N ILE A 83 -21.24 22.65 -16.68
CA ILE A 83 -20.20 22.79 -15.68
C ILE A 83 -18.81 22.96 -16.37
N TYR A 84 -18.54 22.29 -17.49
CA TYR A 84 -17.33 22.52 -18.30
C TYR A 84 -17.26 23.97 -18.82
N GLY A 85 -18.35 24.47 -19.42
CA GLY A 85 -18.46 25.84 -19.94
C GLY A 85 -18.23 26.89 -18.85
N MET A 86 -18.78 26.69 -17.65
CA MET A 86 -18.55 27.56 -16.50
C MET A 86 -17.09 27.60 -16.02
N ARG A 87 -16.22 26.67 -16.42
CA ARG A 87 -14.82 26.63 -15.97
C ARG A 87 -13.81 26.89 -17.06
N LYS A 88 -14.23 26.87 -18.32
CA LYS A 88 -13.34 27.04 -19.47
C LYS A 88 -12.65 28.41 -19.40
N ASP A 89 -11.33 28.42 -19.59
CA ASP A 89 -10.48 29.62 -19.59
C ASP A 89 -10.51 30.45 -18.28
N ARG A 90 -10.89 29.83 -17.16
CA ARG A 90 -10.94 30.46 -15.83
C ARG A 90 -9.95 29.82 -14.86
N ILE A 91 -9.51 30.57 -13.86
CA ILE A 91 -8.70 30.01 -12.76
C ILE A 91 -9.63 29.24 -11.82
N PHE A 92 -9.32 27.98 -11.57
CA PHE A 92 -10.10 27.12 -10.67
C PHE A 92 -9.66 27.37 -9.22
N VAL A 93 -10.58 27.91 -8.42
CA VAL A 93 -10.36 28.28 -7.02
C VAL A 93 -11.18 27.36 -6.12
N ALA A 94 -10.60 26.81 -5.07
CA ALA A 94 -11.35 26.04 -4.08
C ALA A 94 -10.60 25.95 -2.74
N HIS A 95 -11.34 25.70 -1.66
CA HIS A 95 -10.80 25.58 -0.32
C HIS A 95 -10.29 24.15 -0.07
N ASN A 96 -9.01 23.92 -0.41
CA ASN A 96 -8.38 22.61 -0.62
C ASN A 96 -8.48 22.07 -2.07
N VAL A 97 -8.22 22.96 -3.02
CA VAL A 97 -8.40 22.81 -4.48
C VAL A 97 -8.11 21.46 -5.14
N ASN A 98 -7.17 20.65 -4.62
CA ASN A 98 -6.86 19.37 -5.24
C ASN A 98 -8.00 18.35 -5.09
N PHE A 99 -8.83 18.47 -4.04
CA PHE A 99 -9.99 17.61 -3.85
C PHE A 99 -11.00 17.83 -4.99
N ASP A 100 -11.58 19.01 -5.03
CA ASP A 100 -12.64 19.43 -5.95
C ASP A 100 -12.19 19.27 -7.40
N TYR A 101 -10.98 19.76 -7.71
CA TYR A 101 -10.39 19.65 -9.03
C TYR A 101 -10.27 18.19 -9.50
N SER A 102 -9.91 17.26 -8.61
CA SER A 102 -9.71 15.86 -9.00
C SER A 102 -11.02 15.16 -9.35
N PHE A 103 -12.09 15.45 -8.61
CA PHE A 103 -13.43 14.91 -8.86
C PHE A 103 -14.03 15.50 -10.11
N ILE A 104 -14.00 16.83 -10.24
CA ILE A 104 -14.45 17.52 -11.44
C ILE A 104 -13.73 16.98 -12.68
N ARG A 105 -12.39 16.94 -12.65
CA ARG A 105 -11.62 16.50 -13.80
C ARG A 105 -11.92 15.05 -14.17
N PHE A 106 -12.05 14.18 -13.17
CA PHE A 106 -12.37 12.78 -13.40
C PHE A 106 -13.76 12.62 -14.02
N GLN A 107 -14.79 13.24 -13.45
CA GLN A 107 -16.15 13.08 -13.97
C GLN A 107 -16.36 13.76 -15.32
N LEU A 108 -15.71 14.90 -15.57
CA LEU A 108 -15.65 15.50 -16.91
C LEU A 108 -14.99 14.56 -17.92
N GLN A 109 -13.87 13.92 -17.56
CA GLN A 109 -13.17 12.99 -18.43
C GLN A 109 -14.06 11.77 -18.76
N GLU A 110 -14.78 11.23 -17.79
CA GLU A 110 -15.75 10.14 -18.01
C GLU A 110 -16.91 10.58 -18.93
N SER A 111 -17.26 11.87 -18.90
CA SER A 111 -18.28 12.48 -19.77
C SER A 111 -17.71 12.98 -21.12
N GLY A 112 -16.48 12.59 -21.46
CA GLY A 112 -15.85 12.92 -22.75
C GLY A 112 -15.17 14.29 -22.85
N PHE A 113 -15.09 15.06 -21.75
CA PHE A 113 -14.43 16.37 -21.74
C PHE A 113 -12.99 16.28 -21.21
N GLU A 114 -12.01 16.62 -22.05
CA GLU A 114 -10.66 16.88 -21.59
C GLU A 114 -10.57 18.29 -20.97
N TRP A 115 -10.27 18.34 -19.68
CA TRP A 115 -10.20 19.60 -18.95
C TRP A 115 -8.97 19.70 -18.06
N SER A 116 -8.35 20.88 -18.10
CA SER A 116 -7.36 21.31 -17.14
C SER A 116 -7.47 22.81 -16.89
N ALA A 117 -7.09 23.25 -15.70
CA ALA A 117 -7.11 24.67 -15.34
C ALA A 117 -5.92 25.02 -14.44
N ILE A 118 -5.56 26.31 -14.43
CA ILE A 118 -4.71 26.87 -13.37
C ILE A 118 -5.49 26.75 -12.05
N LYS A 119 -4.82 26.32 -10.98
CA LYS A 119 -5.45 26.04 -9.69
C LYS A 119 -4.97 27.02 -8.64
N LEU A 120 -5.91 27.56 -7.86
CA LEU A 120 -5.62 28.34 -6.67
C LEU A 120 -6.27 27.69 -5.44
N CYS A 121 -5.46 27.44 -4.42
CA CYS A 121 -5.94 26.90 -3.14
C CYS A 121 -6.03 28.02 -2.12
N THR A 122 -7.24 28.35 -1.65
CA THR A 122 -7.43 29.44 -0.66
C THR A 122 -6.76 29.15 0.68
N VAL A 123 -6.61 27.88 1.08
CA VAL A 123 -5.80 27.48 2.25
C VAL A 123 -4.34 27.90 2.09
N ARG A 124 -3.73 27.62 0.93
CA ARG A 124 -2.32 27.97 0.67
C ARG A 124 -2.16 29.47 0.55
N TYR A 125 -3.14 30.12 -0.07
CA TYR A 125 -3.14 31.57 -0.24
C TYR A 125 -3.23 32.26 1.13
N ALA A 126 -4.20 31.87 1.96
CA ALA A 126 -4.36 32.36 3.33
C ALA A 126 -3.10 32.17 4.19
N ARG A 127 -2.40 31.03 4.08
CA ARG A 127 -1.14 30.81 4.82
C ARG A 127 -0.02 31.76 4.45
N LYS A 128 0.04 32.17 3.18
CA LYS A 128 1.05 33.13 2.72
C LYS A 128 0.67 34.56 3.11
N ILE A 129 -0.60 34.93 2.95
CA ILE A 129 -1.11 36.27 3.26
C ILE A 129 -1.17 36.51 4.77
N LYS A 130 -1.58 35.51 5.56
CA LYS A 130 -1.73 35.61 7.01
C LYS A 130 -1.11 34.40 7.71
N PRO A 131 0.22 34.32 7.82
CA PRO A 131 0.90 33.22 8.50
C PRO A 131 0.61 33.23 10.02
N GLY A 132 0.80 32.08 10.67
CA GLY A 132 0.74 31.95 12.13
C GLY A 132 -0.61 31.54 12.75
N LEU A 133 -1.68 31.41 11.97
CA LEU A 133 -2.97 30.93 12.50
C LEU A 133 -2.91 29.45 12.93
N LEU A 134 -3.64 29.10 13.99
CA LEU A 134 -3.73 27.73 14.53
C LEU A 134 -4.40 26.74 13.57
N SER A 135 -5.32 27.23 12.73
CA SER A 135 -6.01 26.44 11.70
C SER A 135 -6.31 27.30 10.48
N TYR A 136 -6.39 26.65 9.32
CA TYR A 136 -6.77 27.24 8.04
C TYR A 136 -7.93 26.47 7.38
N SER A 137 -8.70 25.71 8.17
CA SER A 137 -9.98 25.15 7.72
C SER A 137 -10.96 26.28 7.45
N LEU A 138 -11.84 26.14 6.45
CA LEU A 138 -12.79 27.17 6.02
C LEU A 138 -13.51 27.80 7.21
N GLY A 139 -14.20 26.98 8.02
CA GLY A 139 -14.88 27.45 9.23
C GLY A 139 -14.03 28.33 10.14
N ARG A 140 -12.81 27.88 10.50
CA ARG A 140 -11.93 28.66 11.40
C ARG A 140 -11.36 29.93 10.75
N LEU A 141 -11.19 29.97 9.44
CA LEU A 141 -10.82 31.21 8.75
C LEU A 141 -12.00 32.17 8.69
N CYS A 142 -13.20 31.66 8.44
CA CYS A 142 -14.41 32.45 8.43
C CYS A 142 -14.71 33.02 9.81
N ASP A 143 -14.61 32.22 10.88
CA ASP A 143 -14.75 32.68 12.28
C ASP A 143 -13.73 33.79 12.61
N TYR A 144 -12.48 33.63 12.16
CA TYR A 144 -11.40 34.60 12.43
C TYR A 144 -11.58 35.91 11.65
N LEU A 145 -12.19 35.85 10.47
CA LEU A 145 -12.37 36.99 9.55
C LEU A 145 -13.78 37.56 9.58
N ASP A 146 -14.65 37.07 10.47
CA ASP A 146 -16.06 37.42 10.55
C ASP A 146 -16.81 37.24 9.20
N ILE A 147 -16.49 36.16 8.49
CA ILE A 147 -17.15 35.78 7.23
C ILE A 147 -18.35 34.89 7.59
N PRO A 148 -19.58 35.26 7.18
CA PRO A 148 -20.75 34.43 7.43
C PRO A 148 -20.65 33.11 6.65
N ILE A 149 -21.01 32.01 7.32
CA ILE A 149 -21.22 30.71 6.67
C ILE A 149 -22.66 30.29 6.93
N GLU A 150 -23.47 30.31 5.88
CA GLU A 150 -24.81 29.73 5.89
C GLU A 150 -24.75 28.30 5.32
N ASN A 151 -25.58 27.39 5.84
CA ASN A 151 -25.68 26.00 5.35
C ASN A 151 -24.32 25.27 5.25
N ARG A 152 -23.49 25.39 6.29
CA ARG A 152 -22.18 24.72 6.36
C ARG A 152 -22.28 23.23 6.00
N HIS A 153 -21.32 22.73 5.20
CA HIS A 153 -21.32 21.37 4.63
C HIS A 153 -22.39 21.13 3.56
N ARG A 154 -22.82 22.21 2.91
CA ARG A 154 -23.45 22.18 1.59
C ARG A 154 -22.53 22.91 0.63
N ALA A 155 -22.45 22.43 -0.61
CA ALA A 155 -21.52 22.95 -1.58
C ALA A 155 -21.75 24.45 -1.82
N GLY A 156 -23.02 24.90 -1.89
CA GLY A 156 -23.35 26.31 -2.07
C GLY A 156 -22.80 27.19 -0.95
N GLY A 157 -23.10 26.84 0.31
CA GLY A 157 -22.68 27.62 1.47
C GLY A 157 -21.16 27.72 1.62
N ASP A 158 -20.46 26.59 1.42
CA ASP A 158 -19.00 26.55 1.51
C ASP A 158 -18.33 27.27 0.32
N ALA A 159 -18.94 27.23 -0.89
CA ALA A 159 -18.48 28.02 -2.04
C ALA A 159 -18.66 29.52 -1.83
N ASP A 160 -19.81 29.96 -1.29
CA ASP A 160 -20.12 31.37 -1.00
C ASP A 160 -19.12 31.93 0.03
N ALA A 161 -18.87 31.20 1.12
CA ALA A 161 -17.86 31.55 2.11
C ALA A 161 -16.44 31.58 1.50
N THR A 162 -16.12 30.64 0.61
CA THR A 162 -14.84 30.61 -0.10
C THR A 162 -14.67 31.79 -1.05
N ALA A 163 -15.74 32.27 -1.68
CA ALA A 163 -15.72 33.43 -2.56
C ALA A 163 -15.39 34.71 -1.78
N ILE A 164 -16.04 34.92 -0.62
CA ILE A 164 -15.77 36.05 0.27
C ILE A 164 -14.33 35.97 0.79
N LEU A 165 -13.90 34.80 1.27
CA LEU A 165 -12.53 34.57 1.73
C LEU A 165 -11.52 34.88 0.62
N PHE A 166 -11.77 34.44 -0.61
CA PHE A 166 -10.88 34.69 -1.74
C PHE A 166 -10.77 36.19 -2.05
N ALA A 167 -11.89 36.92 -2.10
CA ALA A 167 -11.89 38.36 -2.31
C ALA A 167 -11.11 39.09 -1.19
N TYR A 168 -11.34 38.69 0.07
CA TYR A 168 -10.63 39.24 1.22
C TYR A 168 -9.11 39.02 1.14
N LEU A 169 -8.68 37.80 0.81
CA LEU A 169 -7.26 37.49 0.64
C LEU A 169 -6.63 38.29 -0.50
N LYS A 170 -7.36 38.53 -1.59
CA LYS A 170 -6.89 39.39 -2.70
C LYS A 170 -6.69 40.83 -2.28
N VAL A 171 -7.58 41.37 -1.44
CA VAL A 171 -7.44 42.73 -0.91
C VAL A 171 -6.19 42.86 -0.02
N LEU A 172 -5.87 41.82 0.75
CA LEU A 172 -4.68 41.80 1.61
C LEU A 172 -3.37 41.49 0.88
N ASP A 173 -3.41 41.12 -0.40
CA ASP A 173 -2.24 40.68 -1.14
C ASP A 173 -1.44 41.85 -1.71
N THR A 174 -0.61 42.46 -0.85
CA THR A 174 0.27 43.58 -1.21
C THR A 174 1.57 43.14 -1.89
N GLU A 175 1.92 41.86 -1.80
CA GLU A 175 3.21 41.31 -2.28
C GLU A 175 3.08 40.51 -3.59
N GLN A 176 1.93 40.60 -4.28
CA GLN A 176 1.65 39.87 -5.53
C GLN A 176 1.74 38.33 -5.39
N VAL A 177 1.46 37.80 -4.19
CA VAL A 177 1.48 36.37 -3.88
C VAL A 177 0.57 35.57 -4.82
N PHE A 178 -0.59 36.12 -5.15
CA PHE A 178 -1.52 35.54 -6.11
C PHE A 178 -0.86 35.28 -7.46
N GLN A 179 -0.17 36.29 -8.01
CA GLN A 179 0.49 36.18 -9.31
C GLN A 179 1.53 35.07 -9.29
N ASP A 180 2.32 34.99 -8.24
CA ASP A 180 3.32 33.93 -8.09
C ASP A 180 2.67 32.54 -7.93
N MET A 181 1.53 32.45 -7.26
CA MET A 181 0.79 31.20 -7.12
C MET A 181 0.19 30.69 -8.45
N ILE A 182 -0.09 31.57 -9.41
CA ILE A 182 -0.68 31.22 -10.71
C ILE A 182 0.34 31.12 -11.86
N LYS A 183 1.52 31.78 -11.75
CA LYS A 183 2.62 31.72 -12.73
C LYS A 183 3.22 30.31 -12.86
N HIS A 184 3.29 29.56 -11.77
CA HIS A 184 3.85 28.22 -11.78
C HIS A 184 2.78 27.20 -12.18
N LYS A 185 2.90 26.61 -13.38
CA LYS A 185 2.17 25.39 -13.77
C LYS A 185 2.40 24.29 -12.71
N ALA A 186 1.52 24.21 -11.71
CA ALA A 186 1.12 23.06 -10.88
C ALA A 186 2.13 21.93 -10.52
N LEU A 187 3.45 22.13 -10.59
CA LEU A 187 4.47 21.15 -10.26
C LEU A 187 4.90 21.26 -8.79
N ASP A 188 5.09 22.46 -8.26
CA ASP A 188 5.54 22.70 -6.87
C ASP A 188 4.52 22.36 -5.78
N GLN A 189 3.27 22.13 -6.13
CA GLN A 189 2.24 21.75 -5.16
C GLN A 189 2.23 20.27 -4.79
N ARG A 190 3.03 19.45 -5.47
CA ARG A 190 3.05 18.01 -5.28
C ARG A 190 4.16 17.52 -4.36
N PHE A 191 5.14 18.33 -3.98
CA PHE A 191 6.34 17.82 -3.30
C PHE A 191 6.46 18.33 -1.85
N PRO A 192 7.14 17.57 -0.98
CA PRO A 192 7.60 18.06 0.32
C PRO A 192 8.32 19.41 0.21
N PRO A 193 8.19 20.30 1.22
CA PRO A 193 8.70 21.67 1.13
C PRO A 193 10.23 21.78 1.05
N HIS A 194 10.95 20.73 1.42
CA HIS A 194 12.43 20.71 1.45
C HIS A 194 13.03 19.74 0.43
N LEU A 195 12.21 19.06 -0.37
CA LEU A 195 12.68 18.11 -1.36
C LEU A 195 13.03 18.84 -2.66
N ASN A 196 14.22 18.58 -3.19
CA ASN A 196 14.58 19.00 -4.55
C ASN A 196 13.77 18.19 -5.59
N PRO A 197 12.95 18.82 -6.43
CA PRO A 197 12.16 18.11 -7.45
C PRO A 197 13.00 17.26 -8.42
N LEU A 198 14.27 17.63 -8.67
CA LEU A 198 15.17 16.87 -9.53
C LEU A 198 15.45 15.46 -9.00
N GLU A 199 15.48 15.26 -7.67
CA GLU A 199 15.67 13.92 -7.09
C GLU A 199 14.50 12.99 -7.43
N TYR A 200 13.29 13.52 -7.49
CA TYR A 200 12.11 12.76 -7.91
C TYR A 200 12.15 12.43 -9.41
N GLU A 201 12.63 13.35 -10.25
CA GLU A 201 12.68 13.16 -11.70
C GLU A 201 13.61 12.00 -12.10
N GLN A 202 14.70 11.81 -11.35
CA GLN A 202 15.69 10.75 -11.54
C GLN A 202 15.24 9.36 -11.05
N LEU A 203 14.06 9.26 -10.41
CA LEU A 203 13.56 7.96 -9.95
C LEU A 203 13.18 7.06 -11.13
N PRO A 204 13.47 5.75 -11.04
CA PRO A 204 13.18 4.78 -12.08
C PRO A 204 11.70 4.37 -12.07
N ASN A 205 11.27 3.80 -13.19
CA ASN A 205 9.93 3.19 -13.32
C ASN A 205 9.93 1.70 -12.94
N ASP A 206 11.06 1.18 -12.48
CA ASP A 206 11.29 -0.23 -12.16
C ASP A 206 10.84 -0.61 -10.75
N PRO A 207 10.71 -1.93 -10.47
CA PRO A 207 10.50 -2.42 -9.12
C PRO A 207 11.68 -2.10 -8.21
N GLY A 208 11.43 -1.94 -6.92
CA GLY A 208 12.50 -1.76 -5.95
C GLY A 208 12.06 -1.14 -4.64
N VAL A 209 13.06 -0.72 -3.87
CA VAL A 209 12.89 -0.09 -2.56
C VAL A 209 13.33 1.36 -2.65
N TYR A 210 12.55 2.27 -2.08
CA TYR A 210 12.89 3.69 -1.95
C TYR A 210 12.96 4.07 -0.47
N TYR A 211 13.73 5.13 -0.21
CA TYR A 211 14.05 5.62 1.12
C TYR A 211 13.76 7.11 1.15
N PHE A 212 13.08 7.56 2.20
CA PHE A 212 13.00 8.99 2.51
C PHE A 212 13.95 9.30 3.66
N HIS A 213 14.67 10.40 3.50
CA HIS A 213 15.68 10.85 4.45
C HIS A 213 15.29 12.19 5.05
N ASP A 214 15.67 12.41 6.30
CA ASP A 214 15.61 13.72 6.93
C ASP A 214 16.78 14.63 6.52
N LYS A 215 16.81 15.85 7.07
CA LYS A 215 17.86 16.84 6.83
C LYS A 215 19.27 16.33 7.17
N ALA A 216 19.40 15.39 8.11
CA ALA A 216 20.68 14.81 8.51
C ALA A 216 21.06 13.58 7.67
N GLY A 217 20.26 13.23 6.65
CA GLY A 217 20.47 12.05 5.81
C GLY A 217 19.96 10.74 6.44
N LYS A 218 19.34 10.78 7.62
CA LYS A 218 18.84 9.57 8.31
C LYS A 218 17.58 9.06 7.61
N VAL A 219 17.52 7.74 7.38
CA VAL A 219 16.35 7.08 6.81
C VAL A 219 15.16 7.16 7.79
N ILE A 220 14.12 7.89 7.42
CA ILE A 220 12.90 8.06 8.22
C ILE A 220 11.74 7.18 7.72
N TYR A 221 11.82 6.70 6.48
CA TYR A 221 10.85 5.78 5.89
C TYR A 221 11.51 4.92 4.81
N VAL A 222 11.08 3.66 4.73
CA VAL A 222 11.45 2.70 3.68
C VAL A 222 10.17 2.18 3.05
N GLY A 223 10.11 2.08 1.72
CA GLY A 223 8.95 1.50 1.05
C GLY A 223 9.31 0.70 -0.19
N LYS A 224 8.49 -0.30 -0.52
CA LYS A 224 8.57 -1.07 -1.77
C LYS A 224 7.66 -0.55 -2.88
N ALA A 225 8.01 -0.86 -4.12
CA ALA A 225 7.21 -0.54 -5.30
C ALA A 225 7.47 -1.51 -6.45
N VAL A 226 6.44 -1.71 -7.30
CA VAL A 226 6.61 -2.25 -8.67
C VAL A 226 7.07 -1.15 -9.64
N ASN A 227 6.74 0.11 -9.35
CA ASN A 227 7.24 1.29 -10.06
C ASN A 227 7.58 2.35 -9.00
N ILE A 228 8.88 2.57 -8.77
CA ILE A 228 9.38 3.46 -7.72
C ILE A 228 8.85 4.89 -7.90
N LYS A 229 9.01 5.48 -9.09
CA LYS A 229 8.61 6.86 -9.36
C LYS A 229 7.13 7.11 -9.06
N LYS A 230 6.24 6.27 -9.59
CA LYS A 230 4.78 6.34 -9.36
C LYS A 230 4.44 6.15 -7.88
N ARG A 231 5.11 5.22 -7.19
CA ARG A 231 4.85 4.95 -5.77
C ARG A 231 5.32 6.10 -4.89
N VAL A 232 6.48 6.69 -5.16
CA VAL A 232 6.95 7.87 -4.44
C VAL A 232 6.00 9.04 -4.63
N LEU A 233 5.55 9.31 -5.86
CA LEU A 233 4.57 10.35 -6.13
C LEU A 233 3.29 10.16 -5.30
N SER A 234 2.84 8.91 -5.14
CA SER A 234 1.64 8.58 -4.36
C SER A 234 1.72 8.98 -2.88
N HIS A 235 2.93 9.09 -2.30
CA HIS A 235 3.10 9.59 -0.93
C HIS A 235 2.82 11.08 -0.83
N PHE A 236 3.16 11.83 -1.88
CA PHE A 236 3.06 13.28 -1.87
C PHE A 236 1.68 13.74 -2.37
N THR A 237 1.05 12.96 -3.24
CA THR A 237 -0.32 13.19 -3.70
C THR A 237 -1.36 12.65 -2.70
N GLY A 238 -2.47 13.36 -2.51
CA GLY A 238 -3.58 12.93 -1.68
C GLY A 238 -3.91 13.89 -0.53
N ASN A 239 -5.18 13.93 -0.16
CA ASN A 239 -5.76 14.92 0.76
C ASN A 239 -5.91 14.39 2.19
N ASN A 240 -5.03 13.49 2.64
CA ASN A 240 -5.06 13.06 4.03
C ASN A 240 -4.46 14.19 4.92
N ILE A 241 -5.36 14.86 5.66
CA ILE A 241 -5.11 16.06 6.49
C ILE A 241 -4.55 15.68 7.88
N GLN A 242 -4.38 14.39 8.19
CA GLN A 242 -3.83 13.97 9.48
C GLN A 242 -2.47 14.64 9.77
N ALA A 243 -2.34 15.21 10.98
CA ALA A 243 -1.13 15.91 11.43
C ALA A 243 0.13 15.05 11.30
N GLN A 244 0.01 13.74 11.52
CA GLN A 244 1.10 12.78 11.34
C GLN A 244 1.65 12.76 9.91
N ARG A 245 0.78 12.86 8.90
CA ARG A 245 1.20 12.89 7.49
C ARG A 245 1.88 14.22 7.13
N GLN A 246 1.35 15.34 7.63
CA GLN A 246 1.97 16.64 7.38
C GLN A 246 3.36 16.73 8.02
N HIS A 247 3.51 16.17 9.23
CA HIS A 247 4.80 16.07 9.89
C HIS A 247 5.77 15.17 9.12
N PHE A 248 5.29 14.02 8.65
CA PHE A 248 6.07 13.12 7.80
C PHE A 248 6.59 13.84 6.55
N LEU A 249 5.71 14.51 5.78
CA LEU A 249 6.11 15.23 4.58
C LEU A 249 7.12 16.35 4.88
N LYS A 250 6.96 17.10 5.97
CA LYS A 250 7.92 18.15 6.36
C LYS A 250 9.30 17.62 6.71
N GLU A 251 9.41 16.39 7.20
CA GLU A 251 10.72 15.81 7.52
C GLU A 251 11.46 15.31 6.28
N ILE A 252 10.80 15.09 5.13
CA ILE A 252 11.46 14.58 3.92
C ILE A 252 12.33 15.68 3.29
N HIS A 253 13.63 15.40 3.19
CA HIS A 253 14.63 16.25 2.54
C HIS A 253 15.25 15.58 1.32
N HIS A 254 15.52 14.27 1.38
CA HIS A 254 16.10 13.52 0.26
C HIS A 254 15.38 12.21 -0.03
N ILE A 255 15.49 11.74 -1.27
CA ILE A 255 15.01 10.44 -1.74
C ILE A 255 16.20 9.65 -2.29
N SER A 256 16.32 8.40 -1.87
CA SER A 256 17.18 7.42 -2.54
C SER A 256 16.41 6.15 -2.87
N TYR A 257 17.01 5.26 -3.68
CA TYR A 257 16.36 4.02 -4.09
C TYR A 257 17.37 2.91 -4.42
N LYS A 258 16.84 1.68 -4.48
CA LYS A 258 17.52 0.49 -5.00
C LYS A 258 16.56 -0.29 -5.90
N CYS A 259 16.93 -0.44 -7.17
CA CYS A 259 16.16 -1.25 -8.13
C CYS A 259 16.22 -2.74 -7.77
N CYS A 260 15.12 -3.44 -8.03
CA CYS A 260 14.97 -4.87 -7.86
C CYS A 260 14.49 -5.53 -9.16
N GLY A 261 15.00 -6.73 -9.47
CA GLY A 261 14.57 -7.47 -10.66
C GLY A 261 13.09 -7.89 -10.60
N THR A 262 12.59 -8.17 -9.40
CA THR A 262 11.20 -8.61 -9.18
C THR A 262 10.53 -7.90 -8.01
N GLU A 263 9.19 -7.98 -7.96
CA GLU A 263 8.42 -7.50 -6.81
C GLU A 263 8.80 -8.27 -5.53
N LEU A 264 8.99 -9.60 -5.61
CA LEU A 264 9.37 -10.43 -4.46
C LEU A 264 10.71 -9.96 -3.86
N MET A 265 11.71 -9.67 -4.70
CA MET A 265 12.98 -9.09 -4.24
C MET A 265 12.77 -7.75 -3.53
N SER A 266 11.91 -6.89 -4.05
CA SER A 266 11.59 -5.59 -3.40
C SER A 266 10.91 -5.74 -2.05
N LEU A 267 10.02 -6.74 -1.92
CA LEU A 267 9.33 -7.09 -0.68
C LEU A 267 10.31 -7.58 0.40
N LEU A 268 11.20 -8.51 0.04
CA LEU A 268 12.22 -9.05 0.95
C LEU A 268 13.22 -7.96 1.35
N LEU A 269 13.64 -7.11 0.40
CA LEU A 269 14.60 -6.04 0.67
C LEU A 269 13.99 -4.98 1.60
N GLU A 270 12.74 -4.60 1.40
CA GLU A 270 12.03 -3.66 2.28
C GLU A 270 12.04 -4.17 3.73
N CYS A 271 11.76 -5.46 3.93
CA CYS A 271 11.75 -6.06 5.27
C CYS A 271 13.13 -5.97 5.95
N ALA A 272 14.19 -6.32 5.21
CA ALA A 272 15.56 -6.23 5.71
C ALA A 272 15.96 -4.80 6.05
N GLU A 273 15.64 -3.85 5.18
CA GLU A 273 16.02 -2.44 5.34
C GLU A 273 15.23 -1.75 6.47
N ILE A 274 13.95 -2.11 6.69
CA ILE A 274 13.18 -1.62 7.85
C ILE A 274 13.80 -2.11 9.16
N LYS A 275 14.26 -3.36 9.23
CA LYS A 275 14.94 -3.89 10.43
C LYS A 275 16.30 -3.24 10.64
N LYS A 276 17.05 -2.99 9.55
CA LYS A 276 18.35 -2.33 9.58
C LYS A 276 18.26 -0.86 10.04
N PHE A 277 17.38 -0.07 9.43
CA PHE A 277 17.33 1.38 9.67
C PHE A 277 16.37 1.78 10.80
N TRP A 278 15.46 0.89 11.20
CA TRP A 278 14.40 1.14 12.17
C TRP A 278 13.66 2.49 11.97
N PRO A 279 13.25 2.82 10.73
CA PRO A 279 12.78 4.15 10.33
C PRO A 279 11.56 4.62 11.11
N LYS A 280 11.50 5.90 11.50
CA LYS A 280 10.47 6.48 12.38
C LYS A 280 9.03 6.18 11.93
N TYR A 281 8.76 6.25 10.63
CA TYR A 281 7.39 6.18 10.10
C TYR A 281 6.93 4.78 9.67
N ASN A 282 7.82 3.77 9.56
CA ASN A 282 7.38 2.40 9.35
C ASN A 282 6.93 1.79 10.68
N ARG A 283 5.67 1.34 10.75
CA ARG A 283 5.10 0.67 11.94
C ARG A 283 4.85 -0.82 11.72
N ALA A 284 4.19 -1.18 10.62
CA ALA A 284 3.66 -2.53 10.38
C ALA A 284 4.72 -3.65 10.44
N LEU A 285 5.89 -3.45 9.81
CA LEU A 285 6.93 -4.49 9.71
C LEU A 285 7.96 -4.46 10.85
N LYS A 286 7.91 -3.48 11.76
CA LYS A 286 8.83 -3.43 12.91
C LYS A 286 8.54 -4.54 13.92
N ARG A 287 7.27 -4.84 14.14
CA ARG A 287 6.77 -5.82 15.12
C ARG A 287 5.78 -6.78 14.46
N TYR A 288 6.19 -7.36 13.33
CA TYR A 288 5.41 -8.43 12.73
C TYR A 288 5.51 -9.68 13.59
N GLU A 289 4.38 -10.16 14.08
CA GLU A 289 4.30 -11.36 14.93
C GLU A 289 3.33 -12.35 14.26
N PRO A 290 3.77 -13.58 13.96
CA PRO A 290 2.86 -14.63 13.52
C PRO A 290 1.81 -14.89 14.58
N LYS A 291 0.56 -15.07 14.14
CA LYS A 291 -0.59 -15.15 15.04
C LYS A 291 -0.80 -16.54 15.63
N PHE A 292 -0.36 -17.58 14.92
CA PHE A 292 -0.62 -18.97 15.29
C PHE A 292 0.68 -19.79 15.32
N GLY A 293 0.69 -20.84 16.14
CA GLY A 293 1.79 -21.79 16.23
C GLY A 293 1.29 -23.21 16.44
N LEU A 294 2.14 -24.17 16.07
CA LEU A 294 2.04 -25.57 16.47
C LEU A 294 2.91 -25.78 17.71
N PHE A 295 2.34 -26.37 18.75
CA PHE A 295 2.95 -26.57 20.06
C PHE A 295 2.92 -28.05 20.43
N SER A 296 3.91 -28.49 21.20
CA SER A 296 3.91 -29.79 21.89
C SER A 296 3.86 -29.56 23.39
N TYR A 297 3.08 -30.37 24.11
CA TYR A 297 3.04 -30.39 25.57
C TYR A 297 2.71 -31.79 26.09
N GLU A 298 3.12 -32.07 27.31
CA GLU A 298 2.82 -33.32 28.01
C GLU A 298 1.61 -33.14 28.95
N ASP A 299 0.69 -34.10 28.97
CA ASP A 299 -0.44 -34.09 29.90
C ASP A 299 -0.11 -34.75 31.26
N GLN A 300 -1.10 -34.77 32.17
CA GLN A 300 -0.93 -35.35 33.51
C GLN A 300 -0.69 -36.86 33.53
N ASN A 301 -1.01 -37.57 32.43
CA ASN A 301 -0.80 -39.01 32.27
C ASN A 301 0.51 -39.31 31.52
N GLY A 302 1.27 -38.28 31.15
CA GLY A 302 2.54 -38.38 30.45
C GLY A 302 2.44 -38.56 28.94
N TYR A 303 1.27 -38.33 28.32
CA TYR A 303 1.16 -38.37 26.85
C TYR A 303 1.54 -37.02 26.25
N LEU A 304 2.26 -37.04 25.13
CA LEU A 304 2.55 -35.86 24.32
C LEU A 304 1.36 -35.51 23.42
N HIS A 305 0.99 -34.24 23.44
CA HIS A 305 -0.08 -33.65 22.63
C HIS A 305 0.49 -32.64 21.65
N LEU A 306 -0.16 -32.53 20.50
CA LEU A 306 0.09 -31.48 19.51
C LEU A 306 -1.08 -30.52 19.46
N ALA A 307 -0.83 -29.22 19.60
CA ALA A 307 -1.88 -28.22 19.62
C ALA A 307 -1.59 -27.03 18.73
N ILE A 308 -2.63 -26.56 18.05
CA ILE A 308 -2.64 -25.29 17.36
C ILE A 308 -3.22 -24.24 18.29
N GLY A 309 -2.54 -23.12 18.40
CA GLY A 309 -2.99 -22.03 19.25
C GLY A 309 -2.45 -20.69 18.80
N LYS A 310 -2.94 -19.62 19.44
CA LYS A 310 -2.36 -18.29 19.27
C LYS A 310 -0.97 -18.26 19.91
N THR A 311 -0.04 -17.58 19.25
CA THR A 311 1.31 -17.41 19.79
C THR A 311 1.27 -16.48 21.00
N THR A 312 2.04 -16.84 22.03
CA THR A 312 2.33 -15.96 23.16
C THR A 312 3.83 -15.72 23.25
N ARG A 313 4.23 -14.56 23.77
CA ARG A 313 5.63 -14.14 23.75
C ARG A 313 6.48 -15.05 24.64
N GLY A 314 7.48 -15.70 24.06
CA GLY A 314 8.42 -16.58 24.78
C GLY A 314 8.00 -18.05 24.84
N GLN A 315 6.84 -18.42 24.30
CA GLN A 315 6.43 -19.82 24.19
C GLN A 315 7.20 -20.51 23.05
N ALA A 316 7.88 -21.61 23.36
CA ALA A 316 8.52 -22.44 22.33
C ALA A 316 7.44 -23.06 21.43
N CYS A 317 7.63 -22.97 20.12
CA CYS A 317 6.74 -23.53 19.12
C CYS A 317 7.53 -24.38 18.13
N ILE A 318 6.91 -25.43 17.62
CA ILE A 318 7.47 -26.28 16.55
C ILE A 318 7.52 -25.48 15.24
N GLN A 319 6.41 -24.80 14.91
CA GLN A 319 6.31 -23.97 13.72
C GLN A 319 5.31 -22.83 13.91
N LEU A 320 5.58 -21.71 13.24
CA LEU A 320 4.78 -20.49 13.26
C LEU A 320 3.97 -20.34 11.97
N PHE A 321 2.78 -19.75 12.08
CA PHE A 321 1.82 -19.57 10.99
C PHE A 321 1.12 -18.22 11.04
N GLN A 322 0.76 -17.69 9.87
CA GLN A 322 -0.10 -16.51 9.78
C GLN A 322 -1.58 -16.83 9.89
N ARG A 323 -1.99 -17.93 9.24
CA ARG A 323 -3.37 -18.40 9.23
C ARG A 323 -3.44 -19.70 10.01
N GLU A 324 -4.44 -19.80 10.87
CA GLU A 324 -4.74 -21.02 11.62
C GLU A 324 -4.94 -22.22 10.70
N TYR A 325 -5.55 -21.99 9.52
CA TYR A 325 -5.74 -23.00 8.48
C TYR A 325 -4.44 -23.70 8.06
N ASP A 326 -3.35 -22.95 7.85
CA ASP A 326 -2.07 -23.53 7.43
C ASP A 326 -1.47 -24.42 8.53
N ALA A 327 -1.68 -24.05 9.80
CA ALA A 327 -1.31 -24.87 10.95
C ALA A 327 -2.14 -26.15 11.03
N ILE A 328 -3.44 -26.06 10.74
CA ILE A 328 -4.38 -27.19 10.73
C ILE A 328 -3.97 -28.19 9.65
N GLN A 329 -3.63 -27.72 8.45
CA GLN A 329 -3.17 -28.59 7.36
C GLN A 329 -1.90 -29.35 7.75
N LEU A 330 -0.93 -28.69 8.38
CA LEU A 330 0.28 -29.39 8.87
C LEU A 330 -0.04 -30.44 9.94
N LEU A 331 -0.87 -30.11 10.93
CA LEU A 331 -1.22 -31.08 11.96
C LEU A 331 -2.02 -32.27 11.40
N GLN A 332 -2.84 -32.03 10.38
CA GLN A 332 -3.53 -33.10 9.65
C GLN A 332 -2.55 -34.01 8.89
N SER A 333 -1.48 -33.47 8.29
CA SER A 333 -0.48 -34.31 7.64
C SER A 333 0.28 -35.17 8.65
N PHE A 334 0.59 -34.65 9.85
CA PHE A 334 1.23 -35.47 10.91
C PHE A 334 0.36 -36.65 11.36
N ILE A 335 -0.95 -36.46 11.42
CA ILE A 335 -1.91 -37.52 11.74
C ILE A 335 -1.93 -38.60 10.63
N GLN A 336 -1.84 -38.18 9.37
CA GLN A 336 -1.90 -39.08 8.21
C GLN A 336 -0.61 -39.89 8.02
N HIS A 337 0.56 -39.29 8.22
CA HIS A 337 1.86 -39.89 7.90
C HIS A 337 2.53 -40.62 9.07
N ASP A 338 2.41 -40.12 10.31
CA ASP A 338 3.17 -40.66 11.47
C ASP A 338 2.31 -41.41 12.50
N ALA A 339 1.06 -41.72 12.14
CA ALA A 339 0.09 -42.40 12.99
C ALA A 339 -0.07 -41.74 14.38
N ILE A 340 0.07 -40.42 14.46
CA ILE A 340 -0.25 -39.67 15.67
C ILE A 340 -1.75 -39.79 15.88
N ASN A 341 -2.14 -40.35 17.02
CA ASN A 341 -3.55 -40.58 17.28
C ASN A 341 -4.27 -39.22 17.40
N PRO A 342 -5.32 -38.96 16.59
CA PRO A 342 -6.05 -37.70 16.58
C PRO A 342 -6.57 -37.24 17.94
N GLN A 343 -6.76 -38.16 18.91
CA GLN A 343 -7.20 -37.83 20.26
C GLN A 343 -6.19 -36.98 21.04
N PHE A 344 -4.92 -36.95 20.64
CA PHE A 344 -3.86 -36.12 21.22
C PHE A 344 -3.55 -34.87 20.38
N CYS A 345 -4.43 -34.53 19.42
CA CYS A 345 -4.27 -33.38 18.53
C CYS A 345 -5.38 -32.34 18.77
N GLN A 346 -5.02 -31.06 18.91
CA GLN A 346 -5.95 -29.95 19.11
C GLN A 346 -5.86 -28.92 17.97
N PHE A 347 -7.01 -28.57 17.37
CA PHE A 347 -7.08 -27.74 16.17
C PHE A 347 -7.55 -26.30 16.44
N GLY A 348 -6.89 -25.59 17.37
CA GLY A 348 -7.21 -24.19 17.65
C GLY A 348 -8.44 -23.99 18.53
N HIS A 349 -9.04 -22.80 18.48
CA HIS A 349 -10.24 -22.48 19.27
C HIS A 349 -11.47 -23.32 18.85
N ALA A 350 -11.43 -23.94 17.67
CA ALA A 350 -12.49 -24.80 17.14
C ALA A 350 -12.42 -26.27 17.63
N SER A 351 -11.76 -26.54 18.76
CA SER A 351 -11.67 -27.87 19.40
C SER A 351 -13.02 -28.44 19.91
N TRP A 352 -14.16 -27.98 19.38
CA TRP A 352 -15.49 -28.58 19.60
C TRP A 352 -16.00 -29.45 18.45
N SER A 353 -15.21 -29.68 17.39
CA SER A 353 -15.66 -30.47 16.23
C SER A 353 -15.08 -31.87 16.07
N THR A 354 -14.33 -32.40 17.04
CA THR A 354 -14.11 -33.87 17.15
C THR A 354 -15.34 -34.58 17.74
N LYS A 355 -16.56 -34.15 17.33
CA LYS A 355 -17.75 -34.99 17.41
C LYS A 355 -17.61 -36.09 16.37
N SER A 356 -16.87 -37.14 16.71
CA SER A 356 -16.94 -38.54 16.19
C SER A 356 -15.61 -39.29 16.28
N ILE A 357 -14.71 -39.01 17.24
CA ILE A 357 -13.63 -39.96 17.53
C ILE A 357 -14.23 -41.03 18.45
N LYS A 358 -14.50 -42.23 17.90
CA LYS A 358 -14.81 -43.42 18.70
C LYS A 358 -13.75 -43.53 19.80
N LYS A 359 -14.15 -43.73 21.05
CA LYS A 359 -13.23 -44.11 22.15
C LYS A 359 -12.49 -45.39 21.72
N THR A 360 -11.33 -45.24 21.12
CA THR A 360 -10.36 -46.30 20.91
C THR A 360 -9.60 -46.51 22.22
N GLU A 361 -9.06 -47.71 22.41
CA GLU A 361 -8.11 -47.95 23.51
C GLU A 361 -6.95 -46.97 23.41
N LEU A 362 -6.46 -46.50 24.56
CA LEU A 362 -5.30 -45.62 24.62
C LEU A 362 -4.09 -46.39 24.07
N PRO A 363 -3.30 -45.79 23.16
CA PRO A 363 -2.08 -46.43 22.68
C PRO A 363 -1.06 -46.53 23.80
N ASP A 364 -0.08 -47.41 23.64
CA ASP A 364 1.10 -47.42 24.52
C ASP A 364 1.75 -46.03 24.54
N ARG A 365 1.94 -45.50 25.76
CA ARG A 365 2.37 -44.11 25.99
C ARG A 365 3.75 -43.85 25.41
N ASP A 366 4.71 -44.72 25.69
CA ASP A 366 6.09 -44.51 25.30
C ASP A 366 6.22 -44.62 23.77
N LEU A 367 5.52 -45.58 23.16
CA LEU A 367 5.42 -45.70 21.70
C LEU A 367 4.75 -44.47 21.06
N HIS A 368 3.66 -43.95 21.62
CA HIS A 368 3.00 -42.74 21.13
C HIS A 368 3.93 -41.52 21.21
N ASN A 369 4.56 -41.30 22.36
CA ASN A 369 5.45 -40.16 22.57
C ASN A 369 6.65 -40.20 21.61
N THR A 370 7.28 -41.36 21.43
CA THR A 370 8.37 -41.54 20.47
C THR A 370 7.92 -41.24 19.04
N ARG A 371 6.68 -41.59 18.65
CA ARG A 371 6.14 -41.23 17.32
C ARG A 371 5.97 -39.72 17.16
N VAL A 372 5.44 -39.05 18.19
CA VAL A 372 5.28 -37.58 18.17
C VAL A 372 6.64 -36.89 18.05
N GLU A 373 7.63 -37.27 18.87
CA GLU A 373 8.97 -36.71 18.85
C GLU A 373 9.65 -36.93 17.49
N ARG A 374 9.57 -38.15 16.96
CA ARG A 374 10.12 -38.49 15.65
C ARG A 374 9.46 -37.69 14.53
N CYS A 375 8.14 -37.57 14.53
CA CYS A 375 7.40 -36.77 13.56
C CYS A 375 7.88 -35.31 13.54
N ILE A 376 8.01 -34.70 14.72
CA ILE A 376 8.53 -33.33 14.87
C ILE A 376 9.96 -33.24 14.35
N GLU A 377 10.81 -34.19 14.73
CA GLU A 377 12.22 -34.21 14.34
C GLU A 377 12.39 -34.39 12.82
N ASP A 378 11.64 -35.32 12.23
CA ASP A 378 11.63 -35.58 10.79
C ASP A 378 11.11 -34.36 10.02
N TRP A 379 10.03 -33.72 10.50
CA TRP A 379 9.53 -32.46 9.93
C TRP A 379 10.56 -31.33 9.95
N LEU A 380 11.27 -31.16 11.07
CA LEU A 380 12.30 -30.12 11.21
C LEU A 380 13.55 -30.44 10.36
N LYS A 381 13.90 -31.72 10.17
CA LYS A 381 15.04 -32.16 9.36
C LYS A 381 14.77 -32.15 7.85
N GLN A 382 13.54 -32.40 7.43
CA GLN A 382 13.16 -32.55 6.01
C GLN A 382 12.78 -31.23 5.32
N GLN A 383 12.96 -30.09 5.98
CA GLN A 383 12.67 -28.80 5.36
C GLN A 383 13.52 -28.62 4.07
N PRO A 384 12.89 -28.35 2.92
CA PRO A 384 13.60 -28.37 1.65
C PRO A 384 14.58 -27.19 1.55
N SER A 385 15.73 -27.46 0.94
CA SER A 385 16.59 -26.42 0.40
C SER A 385 16.29 -26.25 -1.09
N TYR A 386 16.03 -25.03 -1.51
CA TYR A 386 15.72 -24.71 -2.90
C TYR A 386 16.12 -23.26 -3.23
N VAL A 387 16.21 -22.98 -4.52
CA VAL A 387 16.41 -21.63 -5.02
C VAL A 387 15.24 -21.20 -5.89
N LEU A 388 14.91 -19.91 -5.81
CA LEU A 388 13.93 -19.25 -6.66
C LEU A 388 14.68 -18.35 -7.64
N ILE A 389 14.62 -18.70 -8.92
CA ILE A 389 15.30 -17.98 -9.99
C ILE A 389 14.25 -17.27 -10.87
N ASP A 390 14.47 -15.99 -11.13
CA ASP A 390 13.56 -15.16 -11.93
C ASP A 390 14.34 -14.05 -12.66
N LYS A 391 13.64 -13.16 -13.36
CA LYS A 391 14.24 -12.03 -14.08
C LYS A 391 15.10 -11.14 -13.17
N GLY A 392 16.25 -10.72 -13.70
CA GLY A 392 17.12 -9.72 -13.09
C GLY A 392 16.62 -8.29 -13.25
N ARG A 393 17.45 -7.31 -12.86
CA ARG A 393 17.21 -5.88 -13.12
C ARG A 393 17.44 -5.53 -14.60
N ASN A 394 18.28 -6.30 -15.28
CA ASN A 394 18.56 -6.18 -16.71
C ASN A 394 18.60 -7.57 -17.38
N SER A 395 18.92 -7.62 -18.67
CA SER A 395 18.96 -8.85 -19.48
C SER A 395 20.12 -9.78 -19.15
N ASP A 396 21.16 -9.28 -18.48
CA ASP A 396 22.43 -9.99 -18.28
C ASP A 396 22.49 -10.67 -16.91
N GLU A 397 21.47 -10.48 -16.08
CA GLU A 397 21.41 -11.09 -14.75
C GLU A 397 20.05 -11.77 -14.49
N LYS A 398 20.05 -12.72 -13.57
CA LYS A 398 18.86 -13.36 -12.98
C LYS A 398 18.79 -13.04 -11.49
N SER A 399 17.59 -12.78 -10.97
CA SER A 399 17.41 -12.70 -9.52
C SER A 399 17.44 -14.10 -8.92
N CYS A 400 18.09 -14.25 -7.78
CA CYS A 400 18.15 -15.50 -7.04
C CYS A 400 17.77 -15.29 -5.58
N ILE A 401 16.86 -16.11 -5.06
CA ILE A 401 16.48 -16.20 -3.65
C ILE A 401 16.81 -17.60 -3.16
N VAL A 402 17.55 -17.70 -2.07
CA VAL A 402 18.05 -18.97 -1.53
C VAL A 402 17.32 -19.33 -0.25
N ILE A 403 16.72 -20.51 -0.24
CA ILE A 403 16.14 -21.16 0.94
C ILE A 403 17.02 -22.34 1.33
N GLU A 404 17.51 -22.31 2.56
CA GLU A 404 18.35 -23.34 3.15
C GLU A 404 17.58 -23.94 4.33
N ASN A 405 17.28 -25.24 4.26
CA ASN A 405 16.55 -25.99 5.28
C ASN A 405 15.26 -25.27 5.73
N GLY A 406 14.46 -24.80 4.76
CA GLY A 406 13.21 -24.07 5.04
C GLY A 406 13.39 -22.66 5.60
N ILE A 407 14.62 -22.11 5.61
CA ILE A 407 14.93 -20.77 6.10
C ILE A 407 15.46 -19.90 4.96
N PHE A 408 14.96 -18.67 4.87
CA PHE A 408 15.47 -17.67 3.94
C PHE A 408 16.91 -17.33 4.28
N TYR A 409 17.85 -17.81 3.46
CA TYR A 409 19.27 -17.59 3.63
C TYR A 409 19.68 -16.21 3.14
N GLY A 410 19.26 -15.88 1.92
CA GLY A 410 19.69 -14.66 1.26
C GLY A 410 19.12 -14.49 -0.14
N MET A 411 19.44 -13.35 -0.75
CA MET A 411 19.04 -13.06 -2.12
C MET A 411 20.08 -12.19 -2.82
N GLY A 412 20.11 -12.26 -4.15
CA GLY A 412 21.07 -11.54 -4.97
C GLY A 412 20.76 -11.64 -6.46
N TYR A 413 21.78 -11.34 -7.26
CA TYR A 413 21.73 -11.42 -8.71
C TYR A 413 22.89 -12.28 -9.19
N MET A 414 22.60 -13.14 -10.15
CA MET A 414 23.55 -14.04 -10.78
C MET A 414 23.68 -13.66 -12.24
N ASP A 415 24.85 -13.87 -12.83
CA ASP A 415 25.06 -13.70 -14.26
C ASP A 415 24.17 -14.71 -15.02
N GLN A 416 23.45 -14.24 -16.03
CA GLN A 416 22.59 -15.09 -16.86
C GLN A 416 23.39 -16.17 -17.61
N TYR A 417 24.66 -15.93 -17.91
CA TYR A 417 25.55 -16.86 -18.63
C TYR A 417 26.53 -17.59 -17.70
N GLY A 418 26.45 -17.33 -16.39
CA GLY A 418 27.27 -17.98 -15.39
C GLY A 418 26.98 -19.48 -15.28
N GLN A 419 28.03 -20.28 -15.11
CA GLN A 419 27.91 -21.71 -14.79
C GLN A 419 28.01 -21.90 -13.28
N TYR A 420 26.97 -22.46 -12.66
CA TYR A 420 26.88 -22.72 -11.24
C TYR A 420 26.77 -24.22 -11.01
N SER A 421 27.77 -24.83 -10.37
CA SER A 421 27.94 -26.29 -10.27
C SER A 421 27.28 -26.90 -9.03
N GLY A 422 26.86 -26.07 -8.07
CA GLY A 422 26.15 -26.53 -6.89
C GLY A 422 25.58 -25.43 -6.00
N PHE A 423 24.97 -25.85 -4.90
CA PHE A 423 24.30 -24.96 -3.94
C PHE A 423 25.23 -23.91 -3.33
N GLU A 424 26.45 -24.30 -2.98
CA GLU A 424 27.43 -23.39 -2.36
C GLU A 424 27.88 -22.30 -3.34
N ASP A 425 27.98 -22.61 -4.64
CA ASP A 425 28.30 -21.61 -5.66
C ASP A 425 27.22 -20.52 -5.71
N ILE A 426 25.94 -20.93 -5.70
CA ILE A 426 24.79 -20.02 -5.70
C ILE A 426 24.74 -19.21 -4.41
N LYS A 427 24.99 -19.85 -3.25
CA LYS A 427 25.08 -19.16 -1.96
C LYS A 427 26.15 -18.08 -1.97
N GLY A 428 27.29 -18.32 -2.64
CA GLY A 428 28.35 -17.34 -2.84
C GLY A 428 27.93 -16.11 -3.65
N GLN A 429 26.91 -16.22 -4.52
CA GLN A 429 26.42 -15.10 -5.32
C GLN A 429 25.36 -14.24 -4.61
N VAL A 430 24.77 -14.72 -3.53
CA VAL A 430 23.68 -14.01 -2.84
C VAL A 430 24.16 -13.34 -1.57
N LYS A 431 23.55 -12.19 -1.26
CA LYS A 431 23.78 -11.52 0.01
C LYS A 431 22.95 -12.20 1.09
N ARG A 432 23.57 -12.54 2.21
CA ARG A 432 22.89 -13.08 3.39
C ARG A 432 22.02 -12.04 4.08
N TYR A 433 20.83 -12.45 4.51
CA TYR A 433 19.88 -11.63 5.26
C TYR A 433 19.39 -12.37 6.51
N GLN A 434 18.94 -11.62 7.52
CA GLN A 434 18.28 -12.22 8.67
C GLN A 434 16.86 -12.62 8.29
N SER A 435 16.61 -13.93 8.27
CA SER A 435 15.27 -14.48 8.05
C SER A 435 14.28 -14.06 9.13
N ASN A 436 13.02 -13.95 8.74
CA ASN A 436 11.90 -13.87 9.67
C ASN A 436 10.67 -14.54 9.04
N HIS A 437 9.65 -14.78 9.86
CA HIS A 437 8.43 -15.46 9.44
C HIS A 437 7.77 -14.80 8.22
N TYR A 438 7.65 -13.46 8.21
CA TYR A 438 7.04 -12.74 7.09
C TYR A 438 7.80 -12.96 5.77
N MET A 439 9.13 -12.90 5.80
CA MET A 439 9.95 -13.16 4.62
C MET A 439 9.72 -14.58 4.09
N MET A 440 9.67 -15.57 5.00
CA MET A 440 9.39 -16.96 4.61
C MET A 440 8.03 -17.12 3.96
N GLU A 441 6.98 -16.48 4.50
CA GLU A 441 5.65 -16.52 3.91
C GLU A 441 5.63 -15.93 2.50
N LEU A 442 6.30 -14.80 2.29
CA LEU A 442 6.40 -14.18 0.96
C LEU A 442 7.06 -15.11 -0.06
N VAL A 443 8.13 -15.81 0.34
CA VAL A 443 8.83 -16.78 -0.51
C VAL A 443 7.93 -17.98 -0.79
N LYS A 444 7.29 -18.56 0.24
CA LYS A 444 6.38 -19.71 0.10
C LYS A 444 5.24 -19.41 -0.87
N MET A 445 4.55 -18.27 -0.68
CA MET A 445 3.48 -17.84 -1.58
C MET A 445 3.96 -17.65 -3.03
N ALA A 446 5.19 -17.17 -3.22
CA ALA A 446 5.76 -17.00 -4.55
C ALA A 446 6.14 -18.34 -5.19
N ALA A 447 6.71 -19.27 -4.42
CA ALA A 447 7.02 -20.63 -4.85
C ALA A 447 5.74 -21.37 -5.29
N GLU A 448 4.67 -21.30 -4.49
CA GLU A 448 3.34 -21.87 -4.81
C GLU A 448 2.76 -21.32 -6.10
N ARG A 449 2.83 -20.00 -6.28
CA ARG A 449 2.27 -19.34 -7.47
C ARG A 449 3.08 -19.61 -8.73
N HIS A 450 4.39 -19.84 -8.59
CA HIS A 450 5.31 -19.98 -9.70
C HIS A 450 6.25 -21.19 -9.53
N PRO A 451 5.73 -22.42 -9.52
CA PRO A 451 6.53 -23.62 -9.26
C PRO A 451 7.65 -23.82 -10.30
N ALA A 452 7.46 -23.36 -11.54
CA ALA A 452 8.47 -23.44 -12.60
C ALA A 452 9.74 -22.61 -12.33
N LYS A 453 9.71 -21.71 -11.33
CA LYS A 453 10.85 -20.88 -10.92
C LYS A 453 11.61 -21.48 -9.73
N VAL A 454 11.11 -22.58 -9.17
CA VAL A 454 11.65 -23.24 -7.99
C VAL A 454 12.55 -24.38 -8.45
N HIS A 455 13.80 -24.36 -7.99
CA HIS A 455 14.77 -25.41 -8.27
C HIS A 455 15.21 -26.03 -6.95
N PHE A 456 14.77 -27.27 -6.71
CA PHE A 456 15.16 -28.04 -5.54
C PHE A 456 16.61 -28.50 -5.64
N LEU A 457 17.26 -28.57 -4.48
CA LEU A 457 18.65 -28.94 -4.38
C LEU A 457 18.72 -30.34 -3.76
N THR A 458 18.85 -31.35 -4.59
CA THR A 458 19.24 -32.68 -4.10
C THR A 458 20.73 -32.67 -3.78
N LYS A 459 21.12 -33.15 -2.60
CA LYS A 459 22.52 -33.52 -2.33
C LYS A 459 22.90 -34.63 -3.32
N SER A 460 23.60 -34.29 -4.41
CA SER A 460 24.11 -35.31 -5.34
C SER A 460 25.00 -36.27 -4.57
N LYS A 461 24.64 -37.56 -4.61
CA LYS A 461 25.45 -38.67 -4.13
C LYS A 461 26.73 -38.77 -4.95
N ILE A 462 27.74 -39.25 -4.25
CA ILE A 462 29.12 -39.56 -4.66
C ILE A 462 29.13 -40.52 -5.88
N LEU A 463 30.05 -40.24 -6.83
CA LEU A 463 30.55 -41.03 -7.98
C LEU A 463 30.69 -42.56 -7.71
N PRO A 464 30.72 -43.48 -8.72
CA PRO A 464 31.62 -43.37 -9.88
C PRO A 464 31.19 -43.95 -11.26
N ASP A 465 32.05 -43.57 -12.23
CA ASP A 465 32.49 -44.25 -13.45
C ASP A 465 31.73 -44.17 -14.81
N VAL A 466 32.40 -43.38 -15.67
CA VAL A 466 32.79 -43.66 -17.07
C VAL A 466 31.80 -43.37 -18.21
N ALA A 467 32.26 -42.38 -19.00
CA ALA A 467 32.12 -42.16 -20.44
C ALA A 467 30.88 -41.45 -21.00
N ALA A 468 31.22 -40.29 -21.57
CA ALA A 468 30.62 -39.59 -22.69
C ALA A 468 29.44 -38.63 -22.44
N GLU A 469 29.77 -37.34 -22.60
CA GLU A 469 28.98 -36.13 -22.85
C GLU A 469 27.85 -35.77 -21.85
N PRO A 470 28.04 -34.76 -20.98
CA PRO A 470 26.94 -34.22 -20.20
C PRO A 470 26.08 -33.28 -21.06
N THR A 471 25.00 -33.83 -21.60
CA THR A 471 23.79 -33.05 -21.84
C THR A 471 23.11 -32.84 -20.49
N PHE A 472 23.10 -31.61 -19.98
CA PHE A 472 22.36 -31.28 -18.76
C PHE A 472 20.86 -31.37 -19.02
N SER A 473 20.23 -32.46 -18.62
CA SER A 473 18.77 -32.56 -18.52
C SER A 473 18.33 -32.21 -17.10
N TYR A 474 17.63 -31.08 -16.94
CA TYR A 474 16.89 -30.80 -15.72
C TYR A 474 15.59 -31.62 -15.76
N GLU A 475 15.40 -32.55 -14.81
CA GLU A 475 14.11 -33.21 -14.67
C GLU A 475 13.06 -32.21 -14.22
N LYS A 476 12.05 -31.98 -15.07
CA LYS A 476 10.79 -31.32 -14.67
C LYS A 476 10.04 -32.26 -13.73
N LEU A 477 10.23 -32.08 -12.42
CA LEU A 477 9.29 -32.65 -11.45
C LEU A 477 8.03 -31.79 -11.44
N THR A 478 6.89 -32.41 -11.76
CA THR A 478 5.58 -31.75 -11.75
C THR A 478 5.17 -31.35 -10.34
N PRO A 479 4.53 -30.18 -10.16
CA PRO A 479 4.13 -29.66 -8.86
C PRO A 479 2.82 -30.32 -8.38
N ASN A 480 2.89 -31.59 -7.98
CA ASN A 480 1.87 -32.08 -7.06
C ASN A 480 2.28 -31.63 -5.65
N SER A 481 1.78 -30.43 -5.33
CA SER A 481 1.82 -29.70 -4.05
C SER A 481 3.21 -29.47 -3.44
N LEU A 482 3.62 -28.20 -3.43
CA LEU A 482 4.77 -27.68 -2.68
C LEU A 482 4.71 -27.90 -1.14
N PHE A 483 3.64 -28.54 -0.65
CA PHE A 483 3.38 -28.84 0.76
C PHE A 483 2.82 -30.24 1.05
N ASN A 484 2.68 -31.16 0.08
CA ASN A 484 2.57 -32.58 0.41
C ASN A 484 3.96 -33.17 0.32
N PHE A 485 4.68 -33.15 1.45
CA PHE A 485 5.78 -34.10 1.62
C PHE A 485 5.12 -35.47 1.84
N TYR A 486 5.47 -36.42 0.98
CA TYR A 486 5.08 -37.83 1.07
C TYR A 486 5.45 -38.47 2.40
#